data_AF-A0A935Q5Z7-F1
#
_entry.id   AF-A0A935Q5Z7-F1
#
_cell.length_a   1.000
_cell.length_b   1.000
_cell.length_c   1.000
_cell.angle_alpha   90.00
_cell.angle_beta   90.00
_cell.angle_gamma   90.00
#
_symmetry.space_group_name_H-M   'P 1'
#
loop_
_entity.id
_entity.type
_entity.pdbx_description
1 polymer ?
#
loop_
_entity_poly.entity_id
_entity_poly.type
_entity_poly.pdbx_seq_one_letter_code
_entity_poly.pdbx_strand_id
1 'polypeptide(L)'
;MKISTILSLIVILALGSSKVTAQSATFTCPSNIIIKADNNMEGATVVYPEFITNADWGTIIYSPASGSFFRLGSHTVTMTSSRGQKCSFTVTVTDTQSPVLSEIKISPKNLWPASNKMKKVSVNYTATDNAQEVTTELFVSSNAIDGVADWEIIDNHLLKLKATRLPDGTPRVYIITVTATDKAGNTTTRTTSIAVSKTMMAVASM
;
A
#
# COMPACT_ATOMS: atom_id res chain seq x y z
N MET A 1 3.70 -105.04 5.23
CA MET A 1 5.03 -104.48 5.52
C MET A 1 5.28 -103.25 4.64
N LYS A 2 4.96 -102.05 5.15
CA LYS A 2 5.76 -100.82 5.05
C LYS A 2 4.98 -99.69 5.73
N ILE A 3 5.61 -99.19 6.78
CA ILE A 3 5.29 -98.01 7.57
C ILE A 3 5.60 -96.78 6.70
N SER A 4 4.72 -95.78 6.66
CA SER A 4 5.09 -94.42 6.31
C SER A 4 4.12 -93.42 6.94
N THR A 5 4.64 -92.24 7.24
CA THR A 5 4.40 -91.49 8.46
C THR A 5 3.74 -90.14 8.11
N ILE A 6 2.76 -89.74 8.93
CA ILE A 6 2.37 -88.39 9.37
C ILE A 6 2.69 -87.19 8.45
N LEU A 7 1.69 -86.36 8.16
CA LEU A 7 1.83 -84.90 8.28
C LEU A 7 0.45 -84.26 8.58
N SER A 8 0.17 -84.03 9.87
CA SER A 8 -0.97 -83.21 10.29
C SER A 8 -0.69 -81.75 9.96
N LEU A 9 -1.44 -81.20 9.00
CA LEU A 9 -1.38 -79.80 8.61
C LEU A 9 -2.12 -78.96 9.65
N ILE A 10 -1.39 -78.44 10.65
CA ILE A 10 -1.92 -77.45 11.60
C ILE A 10 -1.95 -76.10 10.88
N VAL A 11 -3.15 -75.65 10.49
CA VAL A 11 -3.39 -74.29 10.01
C VAL A 11 -3.38 -73.38 11.23
N ILE A 12 -2.26 -72.67 11.46
CA ILE A 12 -2.16 -71.62 12.47
C ILE A 12 -2.83 -70.38 11.88
N LEU A 13 -4.02 -70.04 12.37
CA LEU A 13 -4.68 -68.77 12.08
C LEU A 13 -3.88 -67.67 12.79
N ALA A 14 -2.95 -67.03 12.09
CA ALA A 14 -2.28 -65.84 12.58
C ALA A 14 -3.29 -64.69 12.59
N LEU A 15 -3.84 -64.36 13.76
CA LEU A 15 -4.49 -63.06 14.01
C LEU A 15 -3.41 -61.99 13.88
N GLY A 16 -3.21 -61.50 12.65
CA GLY A 16 -2.39 -60.33 12.39
C GLY A 16 -2.96 -59.16 13.18
N SER A 17 -2.31 -58.80 14.28
CA SER A 17 -2.58 -57.53 14.94
C SER A 17 -2.11 -56.45 14.00
N SER A 18 -3.03 -55.88 13.20
CA SER A 18 -2.78 -54.64 12.48
C SER A 18 -2.42 -53.60 13.52
N LYS A 19 -1.11 -53.38 13.70
CA LYS A 19 -0.58 -52.30 14.49
C LYS A 19 -1.05 -51.04 13.78
N VAL A 20 -2.19 -50.50 14.20
CA VAL A 20 -2.62 -49.15 13.83
C VAL A 20 -1.52 -48.27 14.37
N THR A 21 -0.56 -47.91 13.52
CA THR A 21 0.40 -46.88 13.83
C THR A 21 -0.45 -45.65 14.06
N ALA A 22 -0.59 -45.25 15.33
CA ALA A 22 -1.20 -43.98 15.68
C ALA A 22 -0.33 -42.92 15.01
N GLN A 23 -0.75 -42.46 13.83
CA GLN A 23 -0.14 -41.32 13.19
C GLN A 23 -0.43 -40.16 14.14
N SER A 24 0.59 -39.67 14.85
CA SER A 24 0.47 -38.50 15.71
C SER A 24 0.06 -37.33 14.83
N ALA A 25 -1.23 -37.02 14.79
CA ALA A 25 -1.74 -35.89 14.06
C ALA A 25 -1.40 -34.62 14.81
N THR A 26 -0.77 -33.68 14.12
CA THR A 26 -0.37 -32.39 14.67
C THR A 26 -1.38 -31.32 14.27
N PHE A 27 -1.82 -30.51 15.23
CA PHE A 27 -2.68 -29.36 14.97
C PHE A 27 -1.81 -28.17 14.54
N THR A 28 -1.54 -28.07 13.24
CA THR A 28 -0.67 -27.02 12.68
C THR A 28 -1.47 -25.77 12.32
N CYS A 29 -0.91 -24.59 12.58
CA CYS A 29 -1.53 -23.34 12.17
C CYS A 29 -1.49 -23.10 10.66
N PRO A 30 -2.51 -22.42 10.11
CA PRO A 30 -2.40 -21.78 8.81
C PRO A 30 -1.19 -20.84 8.76
N SER A 31 -0.63 -20.67 7.57
CA SER A 31 0.38 -19.63 7.34
C SER A 31 -0.24 -18.23 7.45
N ASN A 32 0.61 -17.26 7.75
CA ASN A 32 0.20 -15.86 7.72
C ASN A 32 -0.27 -15.45 6.31
N ILE A 33 -1.25 -14.56 6.25
CA ILE A 33 -1.82 -14.02 5.01
C ILE A 33 -1.33 -12.59 4.85
N ILE A 34 -0.84 -12.25 3.65
CA ILE A 34 -0.52 -10.88 3.28
C ILE A 34 -1.34 -10.54 2.04
N ILE A 35 -2.15 -9.49 2.14
CA ILE A 35 -3.06 -9.06 1.07
C ILE A 35 -3.01 -7.54 0.93
N LYS A 36 -3.35 -7.05 -0.26
CA LYS A 36 -3.48 -5.62 -0.53
C LYS A 36 -4.87 -5.14 -0.10
N ALA A 37 -4.98 -3.89 0.31
CA ALA A 37 -6.29 -3.25 0.49
C ALA A 37 -7.10 -3.22 -0.81
N ASP A 38 -8.42 -3.32 -0.69
CA ASP A 38 -9.36 -3.17 -1.79
C ASP A 38 -9.31 -1.74 -2.34
N ASN A 39 -9.65 -1.58 -3.62
CA ASN A 39 -9.54 -0.28 -4.29
C ASN A 39 -10.40 0.80 -3.59
N ASN A 40 -9.78 1.94 -3.30
CA ASN A 40 -10.33 3.08 -2.58
C ASN A 40 -10.85 2.74 -1.16
N MET A 41 -10.39 1.65 -0.56
CA MET A 41 -10.74 1.25 0.81
C MET A 41 -9.51 1.19 1.71
N GLU A 42 -9.71 1.45 3.00
CA GLU A 42 -8.68 1.37 4.05
C GLU A 42 -8.49 -0.07 4.58
N GLY A 43 -8.66 -1.08 3.73
CA GLY A 43 -8.67 -2.47 4.16
C GLY A 43 -9.11 -3.44 3.08
N ALA A 44 -9.20 -4.73 3.44
CA ALA A 44 -9.63 -5.79 2.54
C ALA A 44 -10.51 -6.82 3.25
N THR A 45 -11.42 -7.43 2.50
CA THR A 45 -12.13 -8.64 2.94
C THR A 45 -11.26 -9.87 2.73
N VAL A 46 -11.06 -10.68 3.78
CA VAL A 46 -10.13 -11.82 3.74
C VAL A 46 -10.85 -13.15 3.91
N VAL A 47 -10.70 -14.02 2.93
CA VAL A 47 -11.16 -15.43 2.97
C VAL A 47 -9.97 -16.33 3.29
N TYR A 48 -10.10 -17.13 4.35
CA TYR A 48 -9.07 -18.09 4.76
C TYR A 48 -9.16 -19.37 3.94
N PRO A 49 -8.03 -20.03 3.64
CA PRO A 49 -8.04 -21.35 3.02
C PRO A 49 -8.72 -22.37 3.94
N GLU A 50 -9.27 -23.42 3.33
CA GLU A 50 -9.83 -24.54 4.09
C GLU A 50 -8.74 -25.19 4.97
N PHE A 51 -9.13 -25.56 6.19
CA PHE A 51 -8.25 -26.26 7.11
C PHE A 51 -8.15 -27.74 6.73
N ILE A 52 -7.00 -28.14 6.19
CA ILE A 52 -6.75 -29.53 5.76
C ILE A 52 -6.02 -30.27 6.88
N THR A 53 -6.56 -31.41 7.30
CA THR A 53 -6.00 -32.25 8.35
C THR A 53 -6.29 -33.72 8.10
N ASN A 54 -5.39 -34.60 8.57
CA ASN A 54 -5.55 -36.05 8.55
C ASN A 54 -6.19 -36.60 9.84
N ALA A 55 -6.58 -35.72 10.77
CA ALA A 55 -7.27 -36.09 11.99
C ALA A 55 -8.57 -35.33 12.18
N ASP A 56 -9.48 -35.93 12.93
CA ASP A 56 -10.70 -35.28 13.34
C ASP A 56 -10.40 -34.31 14.49
N TRP A 57 -10.42 -33.01 14.20
CA TRP A 57 -10.33 -31.94 15.20
C TRP A 57 -11.72 -31.31 15.46
N GLY A 58 -12.80 -31.96 15.03
CA GLY A 58 -14.15 -31.41 15.09
C GLY A 58 -14.29 -30.07 14.34
N THR A 59 -15.29 -29.28 14.72
CA THR A 59 -15.57 -28.00 14.08
C THR A 59 -14.47 -26.97 14.38
N ILE A 60 -14.01 -26.29 13.33
CA ILE A 60 -13.03 -25.20 13.41
C ILE A 60 -13.75 -23.86 13.30
N ILE A 61 -13.45 -22.95 14.22
CA ILE A 61 -14.01 -21.59 14.27
C ILE A 61 -12.85 -20.60 14.22
N TYR A 62 -13.00 -19.55 13.42
CA TYR A 62 -12.06 -18.44 13.32
C TYR A 62 -12.62 -17.18 13.97
N SER A 63 -11.75 -16.44 14.64
CA SER A 63 -12.07 -15.11 15.18
C SER A 63 -10.93 -14.14 14.85
N PRO A 64 -11.15 -13.15 13.96
CA PRO A 64 -12.36 -12.92 13.15
C PRO A 64 -12.71 -14.09 12.21
N ALA A 65 -13.97 -14.16 11.75
CA ALA A 65 -14.44 -15.23 10.86
C ALA A 65 -13.85 -15.08 9.44
N SER A 66 -13.75 -16.19 8.69
CA SER A 66 -13.41 -16.12 7.26
C SER A 66 -14.44 -15.28 6.51
N GLY A 67 -13.98 -14.36 5.66
CA GLY A 67 -14.79 -13.34 5.00
C GLY A 67 -14.98 -12.04 5.81
N SER A 68 -14.28 -11.87 6.93
CA SER A 68 -14.28 -10.61 7.67
C SER A 68 -13.46 -9.53 6.95
N PHE A 69 -13.84 -8.27 7.17
CA PHE A 69 -13.08 -7.10 6.72
C PHE A 69 -11.97 -6.75 7.72
N PHE A 70 -10.76 -6.57 7.21
CA PHE A 70 -9.59 -6.16 7.97
C PHE A 70 -9.11 -4.80 7.50
N ARG A 71 -8.90 -3.86 8.43
CA ARG A 71 -8.25 -2.58 8.11
C ARG A 71 -6.78 -2.78 7.76
N LEU A 72 -6.15 -1.77 7.19
CA LEU A 72 -4.70 -1.71 7.01
C LEU A 72 -3.93 -2.07 8.30
N GLY A 73 -2.81 -2.75 8.13
CA GLY A 73 -1.96 -3.21 9.22
C GLY A 73 -2.09 -4.71 9.49
N SER A 74 -1.62 -5.11 10.68
CA SER A 74 -1.47 -6.52 11.08
C SER A 74 -2.52 -6.89 12.13
N HIS A 75 -3.22 -8.00 11.89
CA HIS A 75 -4.30 -8.49 12.73
C HIS A 75 -4.10 -9.96 13.06
N THR A 76 -4.36 -10.34 14.31
CA THR A 76 -4.28 -11.73 14.75
C THR A 76 -5.62 -12.42 14.54
N VAL A 77 -5.62 -13.52 13.80
CA VAL A 77 -6.76 -14.43 13.68
C VAL A 77 -6.53 -15.63 14.58
N THR A 78 -7.48 -15.89 15.47
CA THR A 78 -7.46 -17.06 16.35
C THR A 78 -8.32 -18.16 15.77
N MET A 79 -7.73 -19.34 15.60
CA MET A 79 -8.40 -20.57 15.19
C MET A 79 -8.62 -21.45 16.42
N THR A 80 -9.87 -21.83 16.66
CA THR A 80 -10.27 -22.70 17.78
C THR A 80 -10.99 -23.93 17.26
N SER A 81 -10.52 -25.10 17.68
CA SER A 81 -11.21 -26.37 17.49
C SER A 81 -12.21 -26.62 18.63
N SER A 82 -13.33 -27.23 18.30
CA SER A 82 -14.29 -27.77 19.29
C SER A 82 -13.69 -28.80 20.26
N ARG A 83 -12.54 -29.39 19.93
CA ARG A 83 -11.77 -30.30 20.78
C ARG A 83 -10.69 -29.60 21.62
N GLY A 84 -10.68 -28.28 21.63
CA GLY A 84 -9.88 -27.45 22.54
C GLY A 84 -8.52 -27.02 22.00
N GLN A 85 -8.11 -27.48 20.82
CA GLN A 85 -6.88 -27.00 20.20
C GLN A 85 -7.05 -25.54 19.77
N LYS A 86 -6.01 -24.74 20.00
CA LYS A 86 -5.97 -23.33 19.65
C LYS A 86 -4.66 -23.00 18.97
N CYS A 87 -4.77 -22.05 18.07
CA CYS A 87 -3.68 -21.66 17.20
C CYS A 87 -4.01 -20.27 16.63
N SER A 88 -3.00 -19.52 16.22
CA SER A 88 -3.19 -18.20 15.61
C SER A 88 -2.28 -18.00 14.42
N PHE A 89 -2.76 -17.23 13.45
CA PHE A 89 -1.97 -16.70 12.35
C PHE A 89 -2.25 -15.21 12.19
N THR A 90 -1.41 -14.53 11.43
CA THR A 90 -1.52 -13.09 11.19
C THR A 90 -2.07 -12.82 9.81
N VAL A 91 -3.00 -11.87 9.71
CA VAL A 91 -3.45 -11.25 8.47
C VAL A 91 -2.85 -9.85 8.41
N THR A 92 -2.02 -9.59 7.40
CA THR A 92 -1.46 -8.27 7.13
C THR A 92 -2.12 -7.69 5.89
N VAL A 93 -2.79 -6.55 6.04
CA VAL A 93 -3.34 -5.78 4.92
C VAL A 93 -2.40 -4.61 4.63
N THR A 94 -1.82 -4.60 3.44
CA THR A 94 -0.89 -3.56 2.98
C THR A 94 -1.57 -2.59 2.05
N ASP A 95 -1.28 -1.31 2.19
CA ASP A 95 -1.69 -0.32 1.21
C ASP A 95 -0.67 -0.25 0.06
N THR A 96 -1.19 -0.19 -1.16
CA THR A 96 -0.41 -0.06 -2.40
C THR A 96 -1.02 0.96 -3.36
N GLN A 97 -1.98 1.75 -2.90
CA GLN A 97 -2.68 2.74 -3.70
C GLN A 97 -2.03 4.09 -3.47
N SER A 98 -1.79 4.84 -4.54
CA SER A 98 -1.19 6.17 -4.41
C SER A 98 -2.26 7.23 -4.15
N PRO A 99 -1.91 8.33 -3.43
CA PRO A 99 -2.83 9.43 -3.21
C PRO A 99 -3.36 10.05 -4.51
N VAL A 100 -4.62 10.45 -4.49
CA VAL A 100 -5.22 11.26 -5.55
C VAL A 100 -4.91 12.73 -5.28
N LEU A 101 -4.10 13.33 -6.15
CA LEU A 101 -3.78 14.77 -6.14
C LEU A 101 -4.59 15.49 -7.23
N SER A 102 -5.29 16.58 -6.87
CA SER A 102 -6.02 17.42 -7.83
C SER A 102 -5.09 18.21 -8.74
N GLU A 103 -5.62 18.81 -9.80
CA GLU A 103 -4.89 19.83 -10.55
C GLU A 103 -4.42 20.96 -9.64
N ILE A 104 -3.19 21.45 -9.89
CA ILE A 104 -2.59 22.56 -9.14
C ILE A 104 -3.06 23.87 -9.75
N LYS A 105 -3.79 24.67 -8.97
CA LYS A 105 -4.27 26.00 -9.36
C LYS A 105 -3.42 27.08 -8.69
N ILE A 106 -2.87 27.98 -9.48
CA ILE A 106 -2.04 29.08 -9.01
C ILE A 106 -2.72 30.44 -9.19
N SER A 107 -2.45 31.36 -8.27
CA SER A 107 -2.85 32.76 -8.40
C SER A 107 -1.73 33.69 -7.90
N PRO A 108 -1.28 34.68 -8.69
CA PRO A 108 -1.71 34.96 -10.07
C PRO A 108 -1.25 33.89 -11.08
N LYS A 109 -1.87 33.85 -12.27
CA LYS A 109 -1.49 32.92 -13.36
C LYS A 109 -0.27 33.38 -14.17
N ASN A 110 0.17 34.62 -13.99
CA ASN A 110 1.38 35.16 -14.59
C ASN A 110 2.12 36.08 -13.61
N LEU A 111 3.44 36.17 -13.77
CA LEU A 111 4.27 37.12 -13.01
C LEU A 111 4.51 38.36 -13.87
N TRP A 112 3.61 39.34 -13.76
CA TRP A 112 3.70 40.62 -14.47
C TRP A 112 3.39 41.81 -13.55
N PRO A 113 4.04 42.98 -13.72
CA PRO A 113 5.20 43.26 -14.57
C PRO A 113 6.48 42.56 -14.08
N ALA A 114 7.49 42.47 -14.95
CA ALA A 114 8.84 42.00 -14.62
C ALA A 114 9.57 43.04 -13.76
N SER A 115 9.23 43.11 -12.48
CA SER A 115 9.60 44.19 -11.56
C SER A 115 10.88 43.94 -10.76
N ASN A 116 11.53 42.78 -10.91
CA ASN A 116 12.66 42.35 -10.07
C ASN A 116 12.36 42.33 -8.56
N LYS A 117 11.09 42.06 -8.21
CA LYS A 117 10.61 41.94 -6.82
C LYS A 117 10.00 40.58 -6.59
N MET A 118 10.03 40.10 -5.35
CA MET A 118 9.30 38.91 -4.93
C MET A 118 7.79 39.15 -4.98
N LYS A 119 7.07 38.26 -5.64
CA LYS A 119 5.61 38.25 -5.71
C LYS A 119 5.07 36.99 -5.07
N LYS A 120 4.07 37.14 -4.20
CA LYS A 120 3.35 36.01 -3.62
C LYS A 120 2.55 35.29 -4.70
N VAL A 121 2.60 33.97 -4.67
CA VAL A 121 1.80 33.07 -5.51
C VAL A 121 1.15 32.06 -4.57
N SER A 122 -0.18 32.06 -4.54
CA SER A 122 -0.94 31.03 -3.84
C SER A 122 -1.01 29.78 -4.71
N VAL A 123 -0.85 28.62 -4.09
CA VAL A 123 -0.91 27.29 -4.72
C VAL A 123 -2.06 26.54 -4.07
N ASN A 124 -3.07 26.17 -4.85
CA ASN A 124 -4.27 25.51 -4.36
C ASN A 124 -4.42 24.14 -5.03
N TYR A 125 -4.56 23.10 -4.21
CA TYR A 125 -4.82 21.72 -4.61
C TYR A 125 -5.45 20.97 -3.43
N THR A 126 -5.96 19.78 -3.69
CA THR A 126 -6.41 18.83 -2.66
C THR A 126 -5.69 17.50 -2.88
N ALA A 127 -5.36 16.82 -1.78
CA ALA A 127 -4.80 15.47 -1.81
C ALA A 127 -5.66 14.56 -0.91
N THR A 128 -6.04 13.40 -1.41
CA THR A 128 -6.84 12.40 -0.67
C THR A 128 -6.35 11.02 -1.01
N ASP A 129 -6.34 10.11 -0.04
CA ASP A 129 -6.04 8.70 -0.26
C ASP A 129 -6.99 7.88 0.61
N ASN A 130 -7.76 6.95 0.03
CA ASN A 130 -8.59 5.89 0.67
C ASN A 130 -9.03 6.06 2.17
N ALA A 131 -9.38 7.27 2.60
CA ALA A 131 -9.59 7.69 4.00
C ALA A 131 -8.35 7.67 4.93
N GLN A 132 -7.14 7.54 4.38
CA GLN A 132 -5.87 7.73 5.06
C GLN A 132 -5.39 9.19 5.07
N GLU A 133 -4.44 9.44 5.98
CA GLU A 133 -3.71 10.71 6.04
C GLU A 133 -2.72 10.82 4.88
N VAL A 134 -2.68 12.00 4.26
CA VAL A 134 -1.78 12.32 3.16
C VAL A 134 -0.92 13.52 3.54
N THR A 135 0.39 13.33 3.47
CA THR A 135 1.38 14.40 3.59
C THR A 135 1.66 14.98 2.21
N THR A 136 1.91 16.29 2.13
CA THR A 136 2.23 16.94 0.86
C THR A 136 3.49 17.78 1.01
N GLU A 137 4.26 17.89 -0.05
CA GLU A 137 5.49 18.69 -0.10
C GLU A 137 5.59 19.43 -1.44
N LEU A 138 6.00 20.68 -1.38
CA LEU A 138 6.09 21.60 -2.51
C LEU A 138 7.56 21.86 -2.85
N PHE A 139 7.87 21.72 -4.13
CA PHE A 139 9.18 22.00 -4.71
C PHE A 139 9.04 23.04 -5.81
N VAL A 140 10.08 23.85 -5.98
CA VAL A 140 10.17 24.83 -7.05
C VAL A 140 11.50 24.66 -7.75
N SER A 141 11.46 24.69 -9.08
CA SER A 141 12.64 24.85 -9.93
C SER A 141 12.37 25.93 -10.98
N SER A 142 13.39 26.29 -11.76
CA SER A 142 13.23 27.19 -12.89
C SER A 142 14.10 26.76 -14.07
N ASN A 143 13.81 27.31 -15.24
CA ASN A 143 14.65 27.15 -16.44
C ASN A 143 15.97 27.94 -16.40
N ALA A 144 16.30 28.58 -15.27
CA ALA A 144 17.56 29.30 -15.11
C ALA A 144 18.72 28.33 -14.86
N ILE A 145 19.85 28.60 -15.49
CA ILE A 145 21.11 27.84 -15.33
C ILE A 145 22.07 28.49 -14.32
N ASP A 146 21.66 29.60 -13.70
CA ASP A 146 22.48 30.40 -12.79
C ASP A 146 22.59 29.77 -11.38
N GLY A 147 21.78 28.75 -11.07
CA GLY A 147 21.72 28.13 -9.75
C GLY A 147 21.16 29.05 -8.66
N VAL A 148 20.64 30.21 -9.03
CA VAL A 148 20.11 31.20 -8.09
C VAL A 148 18.68 30.85 -7.75
N ALA A 149 18.43 30.60 -6.47
CA ALA A 149 17.08 30.42 -5.94
C ALA A 149 16.33 31.76 -5.94
N ASP A 150 15.66 32.06 -7.05
CA ASP A 150 14.80 33.23 -7.21
C ASP A 150 13.37 32.95 -6.70
N TRP A 151 13.24 32.16 -5.64
CA TRP A 151 11.99 31.80 -4.99
C TRP A 151 12.19 31.60 -3.48
N GLU A 152 11.10 31.71 -2.73
CA GLU A 152 11.01 31.45 -1.30
C GLU A 152 9.72 30.66 -1.06
N ILE A 153 9.80 29.43 -0.54
CA ILE A 153 8.62 28.65 -0.16
C ILE A 153 8.27 29.05 1.27
N ILE A 154 7.07 29.59 1.49
CA ILE A 154 6.61 29.97 2.83
C ILE A 154 5.97 28.76 3.50
N ASP A 155 5.07 28.10 2.76
CA ASP A 155 4.41 26.86 3.13
C ASP A 155 3.95 26.10 1.86
N ASN A 156 3.24 24.99 2.05
CA ASN A 156 2.83 24.12 0.95
C ASN A 156 1.77 24.71 0.00
N HIS A 157 1.18 25.85 0.36
CA HIS A 157 0.13 26.55 -0.38
C HIS A 157 0.51 28.01 -0.69
N LEU A 158 1.68 28.47 -0.24
CA LEU A 158 2.12 29.84 -0.45
C LEU A 158 3.63 29.91 -0.66
N LEU A 159 4.02 30.55 -1.75
CA LEU A 159 5.40 30.81 -2.09
C LEU A 159 5.57 32.24 -2.61
N LYS A 160 6.81 32.72 -2.69
CA LYS A 160 7.18 33.94 -3.39
C LYS A 160 8.10 33.60 -4.56
N LEU A 161 7.81 34.16 -5.72
CA LEU A 161 8.65 34.05 -6.92
C LEU A 161 9.16 35.42 -7.31
N LYS A 162 10.41 35.51 -7.73
CA LYS A 162 10.98 36.76 -8.22
C LYS A 162 10.44 37.06 -9.62
N ALA A 163 9.85 38.23 -9.79
CA ALA A 163 9.35 38.67 -11.09
C ALA A 163 10.48 39.23 -11.96
N THR A 164 11.47 38.41 -12.29
CA THR A 164 12.63 38.78 -13.14
C THR A 164 12.76 37.81 -14.30
N ARG A 165 13.00 38.33 -15.49
CA ARG A 165 13.32 37.53 -16.68
C ARG A 165 14.76 37.02 -16.63
N LEU A 166 15.13 36.09 -17.51
CA LEU A 166 16.51 35.64 -17.63
C LEU A 166 17.40 36.76 -18.23
N PRO A 167 18.73 36.73 -18.02
CA PRO A 167 19.66 37.76 -18.50
C PRO A 167 19.62 37.99 -20.02
N ASP A 168 19.29 36.95 -20.79
CA ASP A 168 19.12 36.99 -22.25
C ASP A 168 17.77 37.59 -22.70
N GLY A 169 16.91 37.99 -21.75
CA GLY A 169 15.59 38.54 -22.00
C GLY A 169 14.49 37.50 -22.23
N THR A 170 14.78 36.19 -22.20
CA THR A 170 13.77 35.13 -22.27
C THR A 170 12.95 35.06 -20.97
N PRO A 171 11.71 34.53 -21.01
CA PRO A 171 10.91 34.40 -19.78
C PRO A 171 11.61 33.45 -18.81
N ARG A 172 11.74 33.88 -17.55
CA ARG A 172 11.98 32.92 -16.47
C ARG A 172 10.68 32.16 -16.24
N VAL A 173 10.75 30.84 -16.33
CA VAL A 173 9.63 29.92 -16.10
C VAL A 173 9.94 29.14 -14.84
N TYR A 174 9.06 29.27 -13.85
CA TYR A 174 9.10 28.46 -12.64
C TYR A 174 8.25 27.22 -12.85
N ILE A 175 8.77 26.07 -12.43
CA ILE A 175 8.04 24.81 -12.36
C ILE A 175 7.76 24.56 -10.88
N ILE A 176 6.47 24.50 -10.54
CA ILE A 176 5.98 24.21 -9.20
C ILE A 176 5.56 22.76 -9.21
N THR A 177 6.15 21.97 -8.33
CA THR A 177 5.91 20.54 -8.18
C THR A 177 5.31 20.30 -6.80
N VAL A 178 4.22 19.56 -6.74
CA VAL A 178 3.64 19.08 -5.47
C VAL A 178 3.68 17.57 -5.49
N THR A 179 4.25 16.98 -4.44
CA THR A 179 4.25 15.53 -4.20
C THR A 179 3.37 15.25 -3.00
N ALA A 180 2.39 14.37 -3.18
CA ALA A 180 1.57 13.81 -2.13
C ALA A 180 2.07 12.41 -1.78
N THR A 181 2.18 12.11 -0.49
CA THR A 181 2.68 10.85 0.05
C THR A 181 1.73 10.36 1.15
N ASP A 182 1.21 9.14 1.01
CA ASP A 182 0.41 8.50 2.07
C ASP A 182 1.29 7.93 3.19
N LYS A 183 0.66 7.30 4.18
CA LYS A 183 1.33 6.67 5.32
C LYS A 183 2.13 5.41 4.94
N ALA A 184 1.75 4.70 3.89
CA ALA A 184 2.46 3.53 3.40
C ALA A 184 3.69 3.89 2.53
N GLY A 185 3.82 5.18 2.17
CA GLY A 185 4.90 5.70 1.35
C GLY A 185 4.60 5.68 -0.14
N ASN A 186 3.37 5.40 -0.58
CA ASN A 186 3.04 5.58 -1.99
C ASN A 186 2.90 7.07 -2.31
N THR A 187 3.27 7.45 -3.53
CA THR A 187 3.42 8.86 -3.90
C THR A 187 2.70 9.20 -5.19
N THR A 188 2.25 10.45 -5.31
CA THR A 188 1.76 11.03 -6.56
C THR A 188 2.26 12.46 -6.69
N THR A 189 2.83 12.77 -7.85
CA THR A 189 3.42 14.07 -8.13
C THR A 189 2.65 14.77 -9.25
N ARG A 190 2.38 16.06 -9.08
CA ARG A 190 1.87 16.94 -10.14
C ARG A 190 2.73 18.18 -10.26
N THR A 191 2.73 18.75 -11.46
CA THR A 191 3.44 19.99 -11.76
C THR A 191 2.52 21.02 -12.38
N THR A 192 2.87 22.29 -12.21
CA THR A 192 2.33 23.42 -12.96
C THR A 192 3.45 24.43 -13.18
N SER A 193 3.25 25.39 -14.09
CA SER A 193 4.27 26.38 -14.39
C SER A 193 3.72 27.80 -14.41
N ILE A 194 4.62 28.75 -14.13
CA ILE A 194 4.32 30.18 -14.21
C ILE A 194 5.51 30.93 -14.79
N ALA A 195 5.24 31.77 -15.78
CA ALA A 195 6.25 32.56 -16.47
C ALA A 195 6.24 34.02 -16.05
N VAL A 196 7.43 34.64 -16.04
CA VAL A 196 7.59 36.09 -15.93
C VAL A 196 7.31 36.74 -17.28
N SER A 197 6.08 37.22 -17.45
CA SER A 197 5.61 37.77 -18.72
C SER A 197 6.11 39.19 -18.96
N LYS A 198 6.28 39.55 -20.23
CA LYS A 198 6.60 40.92 -20.67
C LYS A 198 5.34 41.80 -20.69
N THR A 199 4.18 41.19 -20.92
CA THR A 199 2.86 41.85 -21.00
C THR A 199 1.89 41.26 -19.99
N MET A 200 0.77 41.95 -19.74
CA MET A 200 -0.24 41.51 -18.77
C MET A 200 -0.97 40.22 -19.20
N MET A 201 -0.81 39.75 -20.44
CA MET A 201 -1.37 38.49 -20.91
C MET A 201 -0.62 37.27 -20.36
N ALA A 202 -1.37 36.22 -20.03
CA ALA A 202 -0.80 34.93 -19.69
C ALA A 202 -0.11 34.33 -20.93
N VAL A 203 1.08 33.77 -20.76
CA VAL A 203 1.68 32.92 -21.79
C VAL A 203 0.79 31.68 -21.88
N ALA A 204 0.24 31.38 -23.05
CA ALA A 204 -0.52 30.15 -23.26
C ALA A 204 0.41 28.96 -22.93
N SER A 205 -0.04 28.07 -22.04
CA SER A 205 0.67 26.83 -21.74
C SER A 205 0.84 26.03 -23.03
N MET A 206 2.07 25.57 -23.30
CA MET A 206 2.35 24.50 -24.28
C MET A 206 2.02 23.15 -23.67
#